data_AF-A0A2D6F011-F1
#
_entry.id   AF-A0A2D6F011-F1
#
_cell.length_a   1.000
_cell.length_b   1.000
_cell.length_c   1.000
_cell.angle_alpha   90.00
_cell.angle_beta   90.00
_cell.angle_gamma   90.00
#
_symmetry.space_group_name_H-M   'P 1'
#
loop_
_entity.id
_entity.type
_entity.pdbx_description
1 polymer ?
#
loop_
_entity_poly.entity_id
_entity_poly.type
_entity_poly.pdbx_seq_one_letter_code
_entity_poly.pdbx_strand_id
1 'polypeptide(L)'
;MKIKLTFILIVIIFLFSSVNSYAQDDTGGTSCPENCTCDEEGETIACGVTSTPSCPQDCTCDAEGEILDCVITIMPVCPENCQCDDQGNTLECEVIGVPSCPENCACDEEGKTIACESTPTPSCPENCTCDDEGKTIACEDIAVPIPACPENCQCDYNGEVIFCETGVTSCPAACECDRHGNILDCHKTECVDSDHGKQYYVKGNVYVPHASATYDDKCAYNQAGNPDTMNDKNLLFEAYCFEDEYGYGYDYHYCPNGCEDGECIPFFGEPDKRESRDENTPKTITFCQGCQLDQHTCLPVGTRLEKKGEAYYCDVNKEMILEKENEEKCQNDYECVSNNCKGGLCSPICEGCTGENNVCLPVGTRTTTQYCNIDHSFIDQNLEEESCNNNYECASNICVNNQCVSPSLMQKIMDWFNKIF
;
A
#
# COMPACT_ATOMS: atom_id res chain seq x y z
N MET A 1 -34.90 17.48 -38.70
CA MET A 1 -33.62 16.92 -38.20
C MET A 1 -33.79 16.13 -36.90
N LYS A 2 -34.60 16.59 -35.92
CA LYS A 2 -34.86 15.88 -34.65
C LYS A 2 -35.40 14.43 -34.78
N ILE A 3 -36.20 14.12 -35.80
CA ILE A 3 -36.82 12.78 -35.97
C ILE A 3 -35.79 11.70 -36.39
N LYS A 4 -34.65 12.08 -36.99
CA LYS A 4 -33.61 11.12 -37.39
C LYS A 4 -32.70 10.71 -36.23
N LEU A 5 -32.51 11.56 -35.22
CA LEU A 5 -31.67 11.24 -34.07
C LEU A 5 -32.35 10.21 -33.13
N THR A 6 -33.67 10.32 -32.94
CA THR A 6 -34.45 9.41 -32.10
C THR A 6 -34.47 7.98 -32.65
N PHE A 7 -34.49 7.81 -33.99
CA PHE A 7 -34.44 6.49 -34.62
C PHE A 7 -33.06 5.82 -34.48
N ILE A 8 -31.98 6.60 -34.43
CA ILE A 8 -30.61 6.08 -34.27
C ILE A 8 -30.38 5.61 -32.82
N LEU A 9 -30.90 6.34 -31.82
CA LEU A 9 -30.78 5.95 -30.41
C LEU A 9 -31.50 4.62 -30.12
N ILE A 10 -32.68 4.41 -30.75
CA ILE A 10 -33.46 3.17 -30.58
C ILE A 10 -32.77 1.95 -31.22
N VAL A 11 -32.09 2.13 -32.36
CA VAL A 11 -31.36 1.02 -33.01
C VAL A 11 -30.10 0.64 -32.24
N ILE A 12 -29.42 1.60 -31.60
CA ILE A 12 -28.26 1.30 -30.74
C ILE A 12 -28.71 0.56 -29.48
N ILE A 13 -29.82 0.95 -28.84
CA ILE A 13 -30.34 0.26 -27.65
C ILE A 13 -30.76 -1.18 -27.97
N PHE A 14 -31.37 -1.44 -29.13
CA PHE A 14 -31.79 -2.80 -29.51
C PHE A 14 -30.66 -3.76 -29.88
N LEU A 15 -29.48 -3.25 -30.29
CA LEU A 15 -28.33 -4.10 -30.63
C LEU A 15 -27.52 -4.55 -29.41
N PHE A 16 -27.67 -3.88 -28.25
CA PHE A 16 -26.96 -4.24 -27.01
C PHE A 16 -27.76 -5.16 -26.07
N SER A 17 -29.03 -5.43 -26.33
CA SER A 17 -29.90 -6.26 -25.46
C SER A 17 -30.03 -7.73 -25.87
N SER A 18 -29.23 -8.23 -26.82
CA SER A 18 -29.34 -9.62 -27.30
C SER A 18 -28.00 -10.34 -27.45
N VAL A 19 -27.13 -10.25 -26.44
CA VAL A 19 -26.03 -11.22 -26.24
C VAL A 19 -25.76 -11.37 -24.74
N ASN A 20 -26.39 -12.35 -24.10
CA ASN A 20 -25.81 -13.05 -22.94
C ASN A 20 -26.62 -14.28 -22.57
N SER A 21 -26.12 -15.44 -22.97
CA SER A 21 -26.30 -16.75 -22.33
C SER A 21 -25.38 -17.73 -23.05
N TYR A 22 -24.11 -17.77 -22.66
CA TYR A 22 -23.25 -18.91 -22.97
C TYR A 22 -22.71 -19.44 -21.64
N ALA A 23 -23.16 -20.65 -21.32
CA ALA A 23 -22.73 -21.43 -20.18
C ALA A 23 -21.26 -21.85 -20.37
N GLN A 24 -20.49 -21.70 -19.30
CA GLN A 24 -19.12 -22.19 -19.20
C GLN A 24 -19.18 -23.65 -18.73
N ASP A 25 -18.60 -24.54 -19.53
CA ASP A 25 -18.43 -25.96 -19.23
C ASP A 25 -17.15 -26.09 -18.39
N ASP A 26 -17.30 -26.48 -17.12
CA ASP A 26 -16.19 -26.65 -16.18
C ASP A 26 -16.23 -28.11 -15.69
N THR A 27 -15.24 -28.89 -16.11
CA THR A 27 -15.07 -30.28 -15.71
C THR A 27 -14.48 -30.36 -14.31
N GLY A 28 -15.36 -30.43 -13.30
CA GLY A 28 -14.99 -30.69 -11.90
C GLY A 28 -16.02 -31.61 -11.24
N GLY A 29 -15.56 -32.74 -10.70
CA GLY A 29 -16.40 -33.84 -10.20
C GLY A 29 -17.57 -33.43 -9.31
N THR A 30 -18.76 -33.88 -9.67
CA THR A 30 -20.03 -33.54 -9.02
C THR A 30 -20.28 -34.37 -7.77
N SER A 31 -20.48 -33.69 -6.65
CA SER A 31 -21.21 -34.23 -5.50
C SER A 31 -22.63 -33.66 -5.55
N CYS A 32 -23.63 -34.52 -5.29
CA CYS A 32 -25.04 -34.13 -5.37
C CYS A 32 -25.36 -33.03 -4.32
N PRO A 33 -25.91 -31.87 -4.72
CA PRO A 33 -26.22 -30.78 -3.79
C PRO A 33 -27.26 -31.18 -2.73
N GLU A 34 -27.15 -30.62 -1.51
CA GLU A 34 -28.16 -30.82 -0.47
C GLU A 34 -29.55 -30.33 -0.93
N ASN A 35 -30.59 -31.12 -0.65
CA ASN A 35 -31.99 -30.96 -1.10
C ASN A 35 -32.30 -31.29 -2.56
N CYS A 36 -31.40 -32.01 -3.23
CA CYS A 36 -31.64 -32.56 -4.56
C CYS A 36 -31.56 -34.10 -4.57
N THR A 37 -32.28 -34.70 -5.52
CA THR A 37 -32.21 -36.14 -5.84
C THR A 37 -31.40 -36.28 -7.11
N CYS A 38 -30.33 -37.09 -7.10
CA CYS A 38 -29.47 -37.34 -8.27
C CYS A 38 -29.51 -38.82 -8.71
N ASP A 39 -29.10 -39.11 -9.94
CA ASP A 39 -28.94 -40.47 -10.47
C ASP A 39 -27.59 -41.10 -10.07
N GLU A 40 -27.34 -42.32 -10.56
CA GLU A 40 -26.12 -43.08 -10.25
C GLU A 40 -24.86 -42.47 -10.87
N GLU A 41 -24.99 -41.58 -11.86
CA GLU A 41 -23.89 -40.85 -12.48
C GLU A 41 -23.65 -39.47 -11.83
N GLY A 42 -24.48 -39.08 -10.85
CA GLY A 42 -24.36 -37.82 -10.12
C GLY A 42 -25.04 -36.63 -10.80
N GLU A 43 -25.88 -36.88 -11.81
CA GLU A 43 -26.71 -35.83 -12.43
C GLU A 43 -27.99 -35.58 -11.63
N THR A 44 -28.39 -34.31 -11.53
CA THR A 44 -29.48 -33.89 -10.66
C THR A 44 -30.84 -34.14 -11.33
N ILE A 45 -31.66 -35.02 -10.76
CA ILE A 45 -32.98 -35.41 -11.27
C ILE A 45 -34.08 -34.44 -10.82
N ALA A 46 -34.08 -34.03 -9.54
CA ALA A 46 -35.11 -33.13 -8.99
C ALA A 46 -34.67 -32.48 -7.67
N CYS A 47 -34.90 -31.17 -7.51
CA CYS A 47 -34.67 -30.44 -6.26
C CYS A 47 -36.00 -29.92 -5.69
N GLY A 48 -36.17 -29.99 -4.37
CA GLY A 48 -37.37 -29.51 -3.69
C GLY A 48 -37.37 -27.99 -3.56
N VAL A 49 -38.15 -27.29 -4.39
CA VAL A 49 -38.28 -25.82 -4.31
C VAL A 49 -39.31 -25.45 -3.24
N THR A 50 -38.86 -25.05 -2.05
CA THR A 50 -39.72 -24.39 -1.05
C THR A 50 -39.48 -22.89 -1.06
N SER A 51 -39.96 -22.22 -2.10
CA SER A 51 -40.23 -20.78 -2.06
C SER A 51 -41.18 -20.43 -3.20
N THR A 52 -42.39 -20.02 -2.86
CA THR A 52 -43.32 -19.44 -3.83
C THR A 52 -42.70 -18.16 -4.40
N PRO A 53 -42.56 -18.02 -5.73
CA PRO A 53 -41.97 -16.82 -6.32
C PRO A 53 -42.89 -15.61 -6.07
N SER A 54 -42.32 -14.54 -5.49
CA SER A 54 -43.02 -13.27 -5.29
C SER A 54 -42.78 -12.36 -6.49
N CYS A 55 -43.86 -11.91 -7.14
CA CYS A 55 -43.79 -10.94 -8.24
C CYS A 55 -43.25 -9.58 -7.74
N PRO A 56 -42.25 -8.97 -8.41
CA PRO A 56 -41.71 -7.67 -8.04
C PRO A 56 -42.77 -6.57 -8.05
N GLN A 57 -42.59 -5.56 -7.19
CA GLN A 57 -43.47 -4.40 -7.14
C GLN A 57 -43.37 -3.62 -8.47
N ASP A 58 -44.53 -3.26 -9.04
CA ASP A 58 -44.70 -2.62 -10.36
C ASP A 58 -44.57 -3.53 -11.60
N CYS A 59 -44.59 -4.85 -11.38
CA CYS A 59 -44.73 -5.86 -12.42
C CYS A 59 -46.03 -6.65 -12.26
N THR A 60 -46.57 -7.13 -13.39
CA THR A 60 -47.62 -8.15 -13.45
C THR A 60 -46.99 -9.48 -13.84
N CYS A 61 -47.30 -10.53 -13.09
CA CYS A 61 -46.82 -11.89 -13.34
C CYS A 61 -48.00 -12.85 -13.55
N ASP A 62 -47.74 -14.01 -14.15
CA ASP A 62 -48.70 -15.11 -14.24
C ASP A 62 -48.79 -15.91 -12.92
N ALA A 63 -49.55 -17.01 -12.94
CA ALA A 63 -49.80 -17.83 -11.75
C ALA A 63 -48.58 -18.64 -11.31
N GLU A 64 -47.61 -18.81 -12.20
CA GLU A 64 -46.35 -19.52 -12.00
C GLU A 64 -45.22 -18.59 -11.55
N GLY A 65 -45.46 -17.26 -11.55
CA GLY A 65 -44.53 -16.23 -11.11
C GLY A 65 -43.67 -15.65 -12.22
N GLU A 66 -43.98 -15.95 -13.49
CA GLU A 66 -43.29 -15.39 -14.66
C GLU A 66 -43.78 -13.98 -14.96
N ILE A 67 -42.86 -13.03 -15.16
CA ILE A 67 -43.17 -11.61 -15.39
C ILE A 67 -43.78 -11.44 -16.79
N LEU A 68 -45.02 -10.95 -16.85
CA LEU A 68 -45.76 -10.69 -18.10
C LEU A 68 -45.55 -9.26 -18.62
N ASP A 69 -45.52 -8.27 -17.73
CA ASP A 69 -45.34 -6.85 -18.08
C ASP A 69 -44.89 -6.06 -16.85
N CYS A 70 -44.05 -5.04 -17.03
CA CYS A 70 -43.63 -4.14 -15.96
C CYS A 70 -43.79 -2.69 -16.40
N VAL A 71 -44.43 -1.87 -15.56
CA VAL A 71 -44.65 -0.45 -15.87
C VAL A 71 -43.39 0.33 -15.50
N ILE A 72 -42.40 0.34 -16.39
CA ILE A 72 -41.19 1.15 -16.20
C ILE A 72 -41.51 2.61 -16.51
N THR A 73 -41.89 3.36 -15.48
CA THR A 73 -41.96 4.83 -15.56
C THR A 73 -40.55 5.39 -15.40
N ILE A 74 -39.80 5.46 -16.51
CA ILE A 74 -38.52 6.18 -16.54
C ILE A 74 -38.85 7.67 -16.57
N MET A 75 -39.01 8.29 -15.40
CA MET A 75 -38.93 9.75 -15.31
C MET A 75 -37.46 10.14 -15.48
N PRO A 76 -37.09 10.92 -16.52
CA PRO A 76 -35.71 11.35 -16.68
C PRO A 76 -35.29 12.18 -15.45
N VAL A 77 -34.20 11.75 -14.82
CA VAL A 77 -33.63 12.44 -13.66
C VAL A 77 -32.99 13.73 -14.16
N CYS A 78 -33.38 14.86 -13.59
CA CYS A 78 -32.79 16.16 -13.92
C CYS A 78 -31.31 16.17 -13.48
N PRO A 79 -30.35 16.47 -14.38
CA PRO A 79 -28.93 16.56 -14.03
C PRO A 79 -28.67 17.62 -12.96
N GLU A 80 -27.65 17.41 -12.12
CA GLU A 80 -27.18 18.42 -11.18
C GLU A 80 -26.82 19.73 -11.91
N ASN A 81 -27.20 20.87 -11.32
CA ASN A 81 -27.02 22.24 -11.84
C ASN A 81 -27.86 22.59 -13.08
N CYS A 82 -28.97 21.88 -13.30
CA CYS A 82 -29.97 22.22 -14.30
C CYS A 82 -31.35 22.45 -13.69
N GLN A 83 -32.11 23.38 -14.27
CA GLN A 83 -33.55 23.50 -14.08
C GLN A 83 -34.27 22.61 -15.11
N CYS A 84 -35.26 21.85 -14.66
CA CYS A 84 -36.11 21.03 -15.51
C CYS A 84 -37.59 21.36 -15.29
N ASP A 85 -38.43 21.02 -16.29
CA ASP A 85 -39.88 21.08 -16.14
C ASP A 85 -40.44 19.87 -15.37
N ASP A 86 -41.74 19.89 -15.07
CA ASP A 86 -42.45 18.83 -14.34
C ASP A 86 -42.50 17.48 -15.10
N GLN A 87 -41.97 17.43 -16.33
CA GLN A 87 -41.84 16.21 -17.15
C GLN A 87 -40.38 15.71 -17.23
N GLY A 88 -39.47 16.36 -16.50
CA GLY A 88 -38.05 16.01 -16.41
C GLY A 88 -37.22 16.46 -17.62
N ASN A 89 -37.74 17.36 -18.46
CA ASN A 89 -36.95 17.94 -19.56
C ASN A 89 -36.13 19.12 -19.06
N THR A 90 -34.84 19.14 -19.41
CA THR A 90 -33.92 20.22 -19.09
C THR A 90 -34.32 21.54 -19.77
N LEU A 91 -34.57 22.57 -18.98
CA LEU A 91 -34.95 23.92 -19.42
C LEU A 91 -33.72 24.83 -19.57
N GLU A 92 -32.86 24.86 -18.55
CA GLU A 92 -31.68 25.73 -18.49
C GLU A 92 -30.65 25.15 -17.51
N CYS A 93 -29.38 25.10 -17.89
CA CYS A 93 -28.29 24.67 -16.99
C CYS A 93 -27.33 25.84 -16.75
N GLU A 94 -26.86 26.00 -15.52
CA GLU A 94 -25.79 26.96 -15.26
C GLU A 94 -24.51 26.48 -15.97
N VAL A 95 -23.98 27.34 -16.84
CA VAL A 95 -22.74 27.08 -17.56
C VAL A 95 -21.59 27.19 -16.56
N ILE A 96 -21.12 26.04 -16.06
CA ILE A 96 -19.88 25.97 -15.29
C ILE A 96 -18.73 26.18 -16.28
N GLY A 97 -18.05 27.33 -16.15
CA GLY A 97 -16.65 27.48 -16.52
C GLY A 97 -16.37 28.21 -17.83
N VAL A 98 -16.50 29.54 -17.82
CA VAL A 98 -15.40 30.33 -18.41
C VAL A 98 -14.22 30.12 -17.47
N PRO A 99 -13.02 29.71 -17.93
CA PRO A 99 -11.89 29.53 -17.03
C PRO A 99 -11.66 30.83 -16.28
N SER A 100 -11.92 30.81 -14.97
CA SER A 100 -11.66 31.95 -14.10
C SER A 100 -10.16 32.20 -14.12
N CYS A 101 -9.78 33.43 -14.44
CA CYS A 101 -8.38 33.85 -14.39
C CYS A 101 -7.80 33.52 -12.99
N PRO A 102 -6.66 32.82 -12.89
CA PRO A 102 -6.04 32.53 -11.61
C PRO A 102 -5.78 33.81 -10.81
N GLU A 103 -5.89 33.74 -9.48
CA GLU A 103 -5.54 34.87 -8.60
C GLU A 103 -4.11 35.35 -8.89
N ASN A 104 -3.94 36.68 -8.95
CA ASN A 104 -2.69 37.37 -9.32
C ASN A 104 -2.26 37.24 -10.79
N CYS A 105 -3.19 36.89 -11.69
CA CYS A 105 -2.98 36.94 -13.13
C CYS A 105 -3.95 37.88 -13.85
N ALA A 106 -3.48 38.50 -14.93
CA ALA A 106 -4.30 39.19 -15.92
C ALA A 106 -4.60 38.23 -17.08
N CYS A 107 -5.87 38.17 -17.51
CA CYS A 107 -6.33 37.35 -18.63
C CYS A 107 -7.03 38.19 -19.71
N ASP A 108 -7.16 37.63 -20.92
CA ASP A 108 -7.97 38.22 -22.00
C ASP A 108 -9.47 37.90 -21.83
N GLU A 109 -10.30 38.43 -22.74
CA GLU A 109 -11.76 38.24 -22.74
C GLU A 109 -12.19 36.78 -22.98
N GLU A 110 -11.26 35.90 -23.38
CA GLU A 110 -11.48 34.47 -23.59
C GLU A 110 -10.99 33.62 -22.40
N GLY A 111 -10.49 34.26 -21.33
CA GLY A 111 -10.05 33.60 -20.09
C GLY A 111 -8.63 33.03 -20.15
N LYS A 112 -7.82 33.44 -21.14
CA LYS A 112 -6.43 32.99 -21.28
C LYS A 112 -5.47 33.95 -20.56
N THR A 113 -4.57 33.41 -19.74
CA THR A 113 -3.58 34.16 -18.97
C THR A 113 -2.58 34.90 -19.86
N ILE A 114 -2.51 36.23 -19.69
CA ILE A 114 -1.61 37.15 -20.39
C ILE A 114 -0.33 37.40 -19.58
N ALA A 115 -0.46 37.61 -18.27
CA ALA A 115 0.67 37.87 -17.36
C ALA A 115 0.27 37.56 -15.92
N CYS A 116 1.17 37.02 -15.11
CA CYS A 116 0.98 36.85 -13.67
C CYS A 116 2.04 37.65 -12.91
N GLU A 117 1.63 38.36 -11.86
CA GLU A 117 2.58 39.01 -10.96
C GLU A 117 3.33 37.92 -10.18
N SER A 118 4.65 37.93 -10.27
CA SER A 118 5.52 36.92 -9.67
C SER A 118 5.42 36.95 -8.14
N THR A 119 4.77 35.90 -7.62
CA THR A 119 4.68 35.39 -6.25
C THR A 119 4.48 36.42 -5.12
N PRO A 120 3.44 36.29 -4.30
CA PRO A 120 3.35 37.07 -3.07
C PRO A 120 4.57 36.76 -2.20
N THR A 121 5.20 37.81 -1.69
CA THR A 121 6.18 37.72 -0.61
C THR A 121 5.57 36.88 0.52
N PRO A 122 6.28 35.85 1.03
CA PRO A 122 5.74 34.99 2.07
C PRO A 122 5.38 35.83 3.29
N SER A 123 4.10 35.90 3.61
CA SER A 123 3.61 36.54 4.83
C SER A 123 3.89 35.62 6.01
N CYS A 124 4.50 36.16 7.06
CA CYS A 124 4.80 35.42 8.28
C CYS A 124 3.50 34.85 8.90
N PRO A 125 3.43 33.55 9.22
CA PRO A 125 2.26 32.95 9.86
C PRO A 125 1.93 33.57 11.23
N GLU A 126 0.65 33.58 11.60
CA GLU A 126 0.22 34.01 12.94
C GLU A 126 0.91 33.16 14.03
N ASN A 127 1.39 33.82 15.10
CA ASN A 127 2.19 33.26 16.20
C ASN A 127 3.61 32.79 15.83
N CYS A 128 4.14 33.26 14.70
CA CYS A 128 5.52 33.08 14.31
C CYS A 128 6.28 34.41 14.23
N THR A 129 7.58 34.35 14.51
CA THR A 129 8.57 35.41 14.29
C THR A 129 9.31 35.07 13.00
N CYS A 130 9.40 36.01 12.06
CA CYS A 130 10.11 35.85 10.79
C CYS A 130 11.20 36.91 10.61
N ASP A 131 12.14 36.66 9.70
CA ASP A 131 13.14 37.65 9.28
C ASP A 131 12.54 38.68 8.29
N ASP A 132 13.36 39.67 7.92
CA ASP A 132 12.97 40.75 7.01
C ASP A 132 12.64 40.26 5.58
N GLU A 133 12.96 39.00 5.24
CA GLU A 133 12.65 38.35 3.96
C GLU A 133 11.37 37.49 4.03
N GLY A 134 10.71 37.45 5.19
CA GLY A 134 9.46 36.71 5.41
C GLY A 134 9.67 35.23 5.75
N LYS A 135 10.88 34.82 6.09
CA LYS A 135 11.20 33.44 6.47
C LYS A 135 11.05 33.23 7.98
N THR A 136 10.29 32.21 8.38
CA THR A 136 10.03 31.88 9.78
C THR A 136 11.30 31.53 10.55
N ILE A 137 11.55 32.24 11.65
CA ILE A 137 12.66 32.06 12.60
C ILE A 137 12.21 31.17 13.78
N ALA A 138 11.02 31.40 14.35
CA ALA A 138 10.49 30.65 15.49
C ALA A 138 8.98 30.86 15.65
N CYS A 139 8.23 29.87 16.14
CA CYS A 139 6.80 30.03 16.48
C CYS A 139 6.58 29.71 17.96
N GLU A 140 5.64 30.41 18.61
CA GLU A 140 5.24 30.09 19.98
C GLU A 140 4.23 28.93 19.94
N ASP A 141 4.59 27.78 20.54
CA ASP A 141 3.79 26.57 20.54
C ASP A 141 2.43 26.78 21.21
N ILE A 142 1.37 26.57 20.43
CA ILE A 142 0.01 26.43 20.94
C ILE A 142 -0.03 25.14 21.76
N ALA A 143 -0.19 25.28 23.07
CA ALA A 143 -0.38 24.16 23.99
C ALA A 143 -1.65 23.36 23.62
N VAL A 144 -1.48 22.33 22.79
CA VAL A 144 -2.44 21.23 22.66
C VAL A 144 -2.41 20.45 23.98
N PRO A 145 -3.55 19.94 24.51
CA PRO A 145 -3.54 19.18 25.74
C PRO A 145 -2.78 17.88 25.50
N ILE A 146 -1.52 17.84 25.95
CA ILE A 146 -0.68 16.64 25.89
C ILE A 146 -1.34 15.59 26.80
N PRO A 147 -1.56 14.35 26.33
CA PRO A 147 -2.10 13.29 27.17
C PRO A 147 -1.19 13.08 28.40
N ALA A 148 -1.82 12.96 29.57
CA ALA A 148 -1.08 12.83 30.83
C ALA A 148 -0.20 11.57 30.81
N CYS A 149 1.10 11.76 31.08
CA CYS A 149 2.06 10.66 31.18
C CYS A 149 1.64 9.67 32.29
N PRO A 150 1.67 8.35 32.05
CA PRO A 150 1.31 7.33 33.04
C PRO A 150 2.13 7.43 34.34
N GLU A 151 1.53 7.04 35.47
CA GLU A 151 2.22 7.00 36.77
C GLU A 151 3.48 6.11 36.69
N ASN A 152 4.63 6.64 37.13
CA ASN A 152 5.97 6.01 37.08
C ASN A 152 6.65 5.94 35.70
N CYS A 153 6.17 6.71 34.72
CA CYS A 153 6.82 6.89 33.43
C CYS A 153 7.34 8.32 33.24
N GLN A 154 8.44 8.44 32.51
CA GLN A 154 8.97 9.67 31.94
C GLN A 154 8.55 9.71 30.48
N CYS A 155 7.89 10.78 30.08
CA CYS A 155 7.50 11.05 28.70
C CYS A 155 8.29 12.23 28.12
N ASP A 156 8.36 12.33 26.81
CA ASP A 156 8.93 13.47 26.08
C ASP A 156 7.97 14.67 26.06
N TYR A 157 8.37 15.73 25.37
CA TYR A 157 7.56 16.95 25.26
C TYR A 157 6.31 16.78 24.38
N ASN A 158 6.20 15.69 23.63
CA ASN A 158 5.04 15.32 22.84
C ASN A 158 4.08 14.37 23.60
N GLY A 159 4.49 13.88 24.77
CA GLY A 159 3.72 12.92 25.57
C GLY A 159 4.04 11.45 25.27
N GLU A 160 5.08 11.16 24.49
CA GLU A 160 5.54 9.79 24.22
C GLU A 160 6.42 9.28 25.35
N VAL A 161 6.21 8.04 25.80
CA VAL A 161 6.96 7.44 26.92
C VAL A 161 8.42 7.20 26.50
N ILE A 162 9.36 7.85 27.19
CA ILE A 162 10.80 7.70 26.99
C ILE A 162 11.34 6.54 27.86
N PHE A 163 10.90 6.48 29.12
CA PHE A 163 11.44 5.53 30.11
C PHE A 163 10.50 5.39 31.29
N CYS A 164 10.19 4.17 31.72
CA CYS A 164 9.54 3.92 33.01
C CYS A 164 10.55 3.24 33.94
N GLU A 165 10.55 3.59 35.23
CA GLU A 165 11.45 2.92 36.19
C GLU A 165 11.19 1.40 36.17
N THR A 166 12.23 0.64 35.87
CA THR A 166 12.16 -0.79 35.52
C THR A 166 11.52 -1.63 36.61
N GLY A 167 10.51 -2.40 36.22
CA GLY A 167 9.75 -3.28 37.11
C GLY A 167 8.35 -3.62 36.65
N VAL A 168 7.88 -3.07 35.52
CA VAL A 168 6.58 -3.44 34.94
C VAL A 168 6.70 -3.42 33.42
N THR A 169 7.06 -4.55 32.81
CA THR A 169 6.52 -4.84 31.48
C THR A 169 5.01 -4.85 31.65
N SER A 170 4.31 -4.00 30.89
CA SER A 170 2.87 -3.82 31.04
C SER A 170 2.17 -5.14 30.74
N CYS A 171 1.81 -5.88 31.78
CA CYS A 171 0.93 -7.03 31.65
C CYS A 171 -0.32 -6.58 30.88
N PRO A 172 -0.66 -7.20 29.74
CA PRO A 172 -1.84 -6.81 28.98
C PRO A 172 -3.06 -6.81 29.89
N ALA A 173 -3.95 -5.82 29.75
CA ALA A 173 -5.06 -5.59 30.69
C ALA A 173 -6.02 -6.79 30.88
N ALA A 174 -5.94 -7.81 30.02
CA ALA A 174 -6.71 -9.04 30.08
C ALA A 174 -5.95 -10.26 30.66
N CYS A 175 -4.70 -10.07 31.11
CA CYS A 175 -3.84 -11.16 31.57
C CYS A 175 -3.47 -11.03 33.06
N GLU A 176 -3.30 -12.17 33.71
CA GLU A 176 -2.60 -12.31 34.98
C GLU A 176 -1.11 -12.55 34.68
N CYS A 177 -0.21 -11.79 35.31
CA CYS A 177 1.23 -11.96 35.15
C CYS A 177 1.93 -12.15 36.50
N ASP A 178 3.13 -12.76 36.49
CA ASP A 178 3.97 -12.85 37.67
C ASP A 178 4.65 -11.51 38.00
N ARG A 179 5.40 -11.48 39.11
CA ARG A 179 6.10 -10.26 39.56
C ARG A 179 7.24 -9.78 38.65
N HIS A 180 7.61 -10.55 37.62
CA HIS A 180 8.62 -10.19 36.63
C HIS A 180 7.98 -9.87 35.27
N GLY A 181 6.65 -9.89 35.18
CA GLY A 181 5.90 -9.56 33.97
C GLY A 181 5.67 -10.74 33.02
N ASN A 182 5.93 -11.97 33.45
CA ASN A 182 5.62 -13.16 32.64
C ASN A 182 4.13 -13.48 32.70
N ILE A 183 3.51 -13.76 31.56
CA ILE A 183 2.07 -14.10 31.47
C ILE A 183 1.80 -15.46 32.16
N LEU A 184 0.85 -15.47 33.10
CA LEU A 184 0.39 -16.64 33.85
C LEU A 184 -0.91 -17.23 33.27
N ASP A 185 -1.89 -16.39 32.94
CA ASP A 185 -3.16 -16.76 32.30
C ASP A 185 -3.81 -15.52 31.67
N CYS A 186 -4.30 -15.62 30.44
CA CYS A 186 -4.98 -14.51 29.75
C CYS A 186 -6.49 -14.70 29.57
N HIS A 187 -7.09 -15.80 30.02
CA HIS A 187 -8.51 -16.14 29.78
C HIS A 187 -8.99 -15.98 28.32
N LYS A 188 -8.06 -15.85 27.37
CA LYS A 188 -8.31 -15.75 25.93
C LYS A 188 -8.18 -17.14 25.31
N THR A 189 -8.96 -17.39 24.26
CA THR A 189 -8.84 -18.60 23.42
C THR A 189 -7.76 -18.47 22.37
N GLU A 190 -7.27 -17.26 22.14
CA GLU A 190 -6.31 -16.89 21.10
C GLU A 190 -4.90 -16.75 21.69
N CYS A 191 -3.92 -16.92 20.81
CA CYS A 191 -2.52 -16.65 21.10
C CYS A 191 -2.34 -15.21 21.59
N VAL A 192 -1.52 -15.01 22.62
CA VAL A 192 -1.21 -13.67 23.15
C VAL A 192 0.28 -13.44 23.07
N ASP A 193 0.66 -12.37 22.40
CA ASP A 193 2.03 -11.94 22.24
C ASP A 193 2.32 -10.70 23.09
N SER A 194 3.36 -10.72 23.91
CA SER A 194 3.62 -9.62 24.85
C SER A 194 4.21 -8.37 24.18
N ASP A 195 4.81 -8.51 23.00
CA ASP A 195 5.43 -7.42 22.24
C ASP A 195 4.62 -7.03 20.98
N HIS A 196 3.49 -7.71 20.76
CA HIS A 196 2.57 -7.54 19.64
C HIS A 196 3.18 -7.93 18.27
N GLY A 197 4.07 -8.92 18.22
CA GLY A 197 4.44 -9.61 16.98
C GLY A 197 5.92 -9.94 16.89
N LYS A 198 6.67 -9.14 16.12
CA LYS A 198 8.09 -9.38 15.85
C LYS A 198 8.94 -8.16 16.25
N GLN A 199 8.88 -7.74 17.51
CA GLN A 199 9.65 -6.61 18.01
C GLN A 199 11.01 -7.06 18.53
N TYR A 200 11.95 -7.30 17.61
CA TYR A 200 13.28 -7.86 17.91
C TYR A 200 14.12 -7.12 18.98
N TYR A 201 13.80 -5.89 19.36
CA TYR A 201 14.53 -5.07 20.34
C TYR A 201 13.80 -4.94 21.69
N VAL A 202 12.71 -5.68 21.87
CA VAL A 202 11.95 -5.75 23.11
C VAL A 202 11.75 -7.23 23.40
N LYS A 203 12.22 -7.69 24.56
CA LYS A 203 12.00 -9.09 24.93
C LYS A 203 10.50 -9.42 24.99
N GLY A 204 10.08 -10.31 24.12
CA GLY A 204 8.72 -10.85 24.03
C GLY A 204 8.57 -12.25 24.62
N ASN A 205 7.32 -12.62 24.84
CA ASN A 205 6.88 -13.98 25.09
C ASN A 205 5.49 -14.20 24.49
N VAL A 206 5.28 -15.41 24.00
CA VAL A 206 4.02 -15.86 23.43
C VAL A 206 3.35 -16.85 24.36
N TYR A 207 2.14 -16.53 24.80
CA TYR A 207 1.26 -17.46 25.52
C TYR A 207 0.28 -18.13 24.56
N VAL A 208 0.23 -19.46 24.59
CA VAL A 208 -0.61 -20.28 23.73
C VAL A 208 -1.65 -21.03 24.60
N PRO A 209 -2.92 -20.57 24.66
CA PRO A 209 -3.90 -21.09 25.61
C PRO A 209 -4.19 -22.59 25.44
N HIS A 210 -4.30 -23.06 24.19
CA HIS A 210 -4.65 -24.47 23.90
C HIS A 210 -3.56 -25.45 24.35
N ALA A 211 -2.30 -25.01 24.37
CA ALA A 211 -1.17 -25.78 24.86
C ALA A 211 -0.87 -25.50 26.35
N SER A 212 -1.48 -24.45 26.93
CA SER A 212 -1.14 -23.91 28.25
C SER A 212 0.37 -23.73 28.41
N ALA A 213 1.00 -23.18 27.38
CA ALA A 213 2.45 -23.04 27.27
C ALA A 213 2.83 -21.61 26.93
N THR A 214 3.98 -21.18 27.45
CA THR A 214 4.61 -19.89 27.16
C THR A 214 5.93 -20.13 26.43
N TYR A 215 6.21 -19.33 25.42
CA TYR A 215 7.42 -19.40 24.61
C TYR A 215 8.10 -18.03 24.63
N ASP A 216 9.27 -17.95 25.25
CA ASP A 216 10.03 -16.71 25.33
C ASP A 216 10.95 -16.52 24.12
N ASP A 217 11.19 -15.26 23.79
CA ASP A 217 12.28 -14.88 22.91
C ASP A 217 13.62 -15.23 23.52
N LYS A 218 14.54 -15.69 22.68
CA LYS A 218 15.83 -16.19 23.17
C LYS A 218 16.95 -16.07 22.16
N CYS A 219 18.13 -15.75 22.66
CA CYS A 219 19.34 -15.81 21.86
C CYS A 219 19.74 -17.26 21.55
N ALA A 220 20.08 -17.54 20.29
CA ALA A 220 20.32 -18.89 19.78
C ALA A 220 21.44 -19.64 20.54
N TYR A 221 22.47 -18.91 21.00
CA TYR A 221 23.60 -19.48 21.74
C TYR A 221 23.21 -20.15 23.08
N ASN A 222 22.02 -19.85 23.63
CA ASN A 222 21.57 -20.40 24.91
C ASN A 222 20.92 -21.79 24.80
N GLN A 223 20.83 -22.38 23.60
CA GLN A 223 20.26 -23.72 23.43
C GLN A 223 21.32 -24.83 23.49
N ALA A 224 21.60 -25.30 24.70
CA ALA A 224 22.35 -26.52 24.91
C ALA A 224 21.54 -27.74 24.44
N GLY A 225 21.64 -28.13 23.16
CA GLY A 225 21.11 -29.42 22.71
C GLY A 225 20.72 -29.56 21.24
N ASN A 226 20.69 -28.49 20.44
CA ASN A 226 20.40 -28.62 19.01
C ASN A 226 21.69 -28.49 18.17
N PRO A 227 22.19 -29.58 17.55
CA PRO A 227 23.40 -29.55 16.74
C PRO A 227 23.27 -28.76 15.42
N ASP A 228 22.05 -28.42 15.01
CA ASP A 228 21.77 -27.73 13.73
C ASP A 228 21.55 -26.22 13.86
N THR A 229 21.47 -25.68 15.09
CA THR A 229 21.48 -24.23 15.29
C THR A 229 22.91 -23.72 15.21
N MET A 230 23.24 -22.92 14.20
CA MET A 230 24.46 -22.12 14.19
C MET A 230 24.54 -21.40 15.54
N ASN A 231 25.57 -21.72 16.34
CA ASN A 231 25.88 -21.07 17.61
C ASN A 231 26.34 -19.62 17.36
N ASP A 232 25.46 -18.83 16.79
CA ASP A 232 25.69 -17.42 16.55
C ASP A 232 25.10 -16.63 17.72
N LYS A 233 25.99 -16.04 18.50
CA LYS A 233 25.66 -15.16 19.63
C LYS A 233 24.85 -13.93 19.21
N ASN A 234 24.79 -13.64 17.91
CA ASN A 234 24.04 -12.53 17.35
C ASN A 234 22.68 -12.95 16.79
N LEU A 235 22.28 -14.22 16.88
CA LEU A 235 21.00 -14.68 16.37
C LEU A 235 19.95 -14.70 17.48
N LEU A 236 18.85 -13.99 17.25
CA LEU A 236 17.64 -13.99 18.07
C LEU A 236 16.62 -14.96 17.48
N PHE A 237 15.97 -15.71 18.37
CA PHE A 237 14.86 -16.58 18.08
C PHE A 237 13.61 -15.95 18.66
N GLU A 238 12.83 -15.32 17.77
CA GLU A 238 11.60 -14.59 18.09
C GLU A 238 10.43 -15.56 18.11
N ALA A 239 9.67 -15.62 19.19
CA ALA A 239 8.37 -16.27 19.24
C ALA A 239 7.30 -15.24 18.90
N TYR A 240 6.39 -15.56 17.99
CA TYR A 240 5.30 -14.64 17.64
C TYR A 240 3.97 -15.35 17.41
N CYS A 241 2.85 -14.65 17.61
CA CYS A 241 1.52 -15.16 17.21
C CYS A 241 1.27 -14.98 15.71
N PHE A 242 0.65 -15.97 15.05
CA PHE A 242 0.24 -15.83 13.65
C PHE A 242 -0.96 -14.87 13.50
N GLU A 243 -1.14 -14.31 12.30
CA GLU A 243 -2.28 -13.43 11.97
C GLU A 243 -3.64 -14.13 12.06
N ASP A 244 -3.66 -15.47 11.96
CA ASP A 244 -4.88 -16.26 12.14
C ASP A 244 -5.24 -16.48 13.62
N GLU A 245 -4.52 -15.85 14.56
CA GLU A 245 -4.75 -15.76 16.02
C GLU A 245 -4.74 -17.08 16.81
N TYR A 246 -4.73 -18.24 16.14
CA TYR A 246 -4.79 -19.56 16.78
C TYR A 246 -3.44 -20.28 16.88
N GLY A 247 -2.44 -19.85 16.11
CA GLY A 247 -1.11 -20.46 16.10
C GLY A 247 0.00 -19.52 16.55
N TYR A 248 1.18 -20.11 16.75
CA TYR A 248 2.41 -19.38 17.03
C TYR A 248 3.51 -19.87 16.08
N GLY A 249 4.44 -18.98 15.75
CA GLY A 249 5.60 -19.25 14.93
C GLY A 249 6.89 -18.89 15.64
N TYR A 250 7.99 -19.23 14.98
CA TYR A 250 9.30 -18.69 15.33
C TYR A 250 9.97 -18.06 14.12
N ASP A 251 10.69 -16.97 14.35
CA ASP A 251 11.52 -16.31 13.35
C ASP A 251 12.98 -16.25 13.82
N TYR A 252 13.90 -16.24 12.86
CA TYR A 252 15.31 -16.08 13.14
C TYR A 252 15.74 -14.69 12.68
N HIS A 253 16.13 -13.85 13.63
CA HIS A 253 16.58 -12.49 13.35
C HIS A 253 18.06 -12.33 13.71
N TYR A 254 18.84 -11.72 12.82
CA TYR A 254 20.24 -11.40 13.10
C TYR A 254 20.33 -10.03 13.77
N CYS A 255 20.64 -10.01 15.06
CA CYS A 255 20.89 -8.80 15.84
C CYS A 255 22.26 -8.21 15.50
N PRO A 256 22.34 -7.01 14.88
CA PRO A 256 23.61 -6.44 14.44
C PRO A 256 24.62 -6.25 15.58
N ASN A 257 24.13 -5.89 16.77
CA ASN A 257 24.96 -5.60 17.95
C ASN A 257 25.08 -6.77 18.94
N GLY A 258 24.53 -7.93 18.58
CA GLY A 258 24.39 -9.06 19.49
C GLY A 258 22.99 -9.17 20.09
N CYS A 259 22.69 -10.38 20.56
CA CYS A 259 21.47 -10.70 21.28
C CYS A 259 21.82 -10.90 22.76
N GLU A 260 21.05 -10.30 23.66
CA GLU A 260 21.17 -10.49 25.10
C GLU A 260 19.77 -10.68 25.70
N ASP A 261 19.62 -11.67 26.58
CA ASP A 261 18.37 -12.01 27.28
C ASP A 261 17.09 -12.14 26.41
N GLY A 262 17.23 -12.52 25.14
CA GLY A 262 16.08 -12.68 24.25
C GLY A 262 15.63 -11.40 23.56
N GLU A 263 16.50 -10.39 23.50
CA GLU A 263 16.27 -9.20 22.67
C GLU A 263 17.57 -8.78 21.98
N CYS A 264 17.44 -8.08 20.85
CA CYS A 264 18.57 -7.44 20.20
C CYS A 264 19.04 -6.23 21.00
N ILE A 265 20.36 -6.11 21.16
CA ILE A 265 20.95 -4.94 21.82
C ILE A 265 20.76 -3.72 20.91
N PRO A 266 19.99 -2.69 21.32
CA PRO A 266 19.77 -1.51 20.49
C PRO A 266 21.05 -0.68 20.38
N PHE A 267 21.17 0.10 19.31
CA PHE A 267 22.30 1.00 19.10
C PHE A 267 22.11 2.25 19.98
N PHE A 268 22.54 2.19 21.24
CA PHE A 268 22.64 3.39 22.06
C PHE A 268 23.87 4.20 21.62
N GLY A 269 23.68 5.12 20.68
CA GLY A 269 24.46 6.34 20.70
C GLY A 269 24.01 7.12 21.93
N GLU A 270 24.63 6.90 23.10
CA GLU A 270 24.24 7.61 24.32
C GLU A 270 24.22 9.12 24.06
N PRO A 271 23.09 9.82 24.22
CA PRO A 271 23.12 11.27 24.35
C PRO A 271 23.79 11.59 25.69
N ASP A 272 24.99 12.15 25.59
CA ASP A 272 25.83 12.61 26.70
C ASP A 272 25.07 13.61 27.59
N LYS A 273 24.27 13.11 28.54
CA LYS A 273 23.68 13.89 29.63
C LYS A 273 24.50 13.65 30.89
N ARG A 274 25.72 14.20 30.93
CA ARG A 274 26.40 14.57 32.18
C ARG A 274 27.44 15.67 31.92
N GLU A 275 26.94 16.90 31.76
CA GLU A 275 27.68 18.04 32.30
C GLU A 275 27.75 17.89 33.82
N SER A 276 28.87 17.37 34.33
CA SER A 276 29.77 18.20 35.13
C SER A 276 30.95 17.37 35.67
N ARG A 277 32.14 17.76 35.21
CA ARG A 277 33.40 17.78 35.97
C ARG A 277 33.97 16.43 36.42
N ASP A 278 34.70 15.78 35.51
CA ASP A 278 36.06 15.30 35.82
C ASP A 278 36.93 15.23 34.55
N GLU A 279 37.82 16.20 34.41
CA GLU A 279 38.62 16.51 33.21
C GLU A 279 39.84 15.57 33.04
N ASN A 280 39.79 14.35 33.59
CA ASN A 280 40.96 13.45 33.57
C ASN A 280 40.63 11.96 33.43
N THR A 281 39.39 11.62 33.05
CA THR A 281 39.03 10.24 32.72
C THR A 281 39.23 10.05 31.21
N PRO A 282 40.12 9.16 30.76
CA PRO A 282 40.28 8.89 29.33
C PRO A 282 38.95 8.38 28.78
N LYS A 283 38.29 9.22 27.97
CA LYS A 283 37.02 8.96 27.29
C LYS A 283 37.18 7.62 26.57
N THR A 284 36.45 6.61 27.04
CA THR A 284 36.47 5.27 26.47
C THR A 284 36.11 5.38 24.99
N ILE A 285 37.03 4.98 24.12
CA ILE A 285 36.86 4.99 22.67
C ILE A 285 35.70 4.05 22.36
N THR A 286 34.53 4.61 22.05
CA THR A 286 33.39 3.86 21.55
C THR A 286 33.84 3.13 20.29
N PHE A 287 33.81 1.79 20.34
CA PHE A 287 34.25 0.95 19.24
C PHE A 287 33.26 1.07 18.08
N CYS A 288 33.69 1.70 16.98
CA CYS A 288 32.84 1.90 15.81
C CYS A 288 32.71 0.59 15.01
N GLN A 289 31.48 0.07 14.92
CA GLN A 289 31.19 -1.14 14.16
C GLN A 289 30.96 -0.89 12.66
N GLY A 290 30.80 0.37 12.25
CA GLY A 290 30.76 0.76 10.83
C GLY A 290 31.81 1.83 10.50
N CYS A 291 31.45 2.80 9.67
CA CYS A 291 32.37 3.81 9.16
C CYS A 291 32.47 5.00 10.12
N GLN A 292 33.68 5.28 10.56
CA GLN A 292 33.95 6.40 11.43
C GLN A 292 34.12 7.68 10.59
N LEU A 293 33.16 8.61 10.71
CA LEU A 293 33.21 9.88 9.98
C LEU A 293 34.07 10.93 10.72
N ASP A 294 34.00 10.94 12.05
CA ASP A 294 34.82 11.76 12.94
C ASP A 294 35.01 11.07 14.30
N GLN A 295 35.55 11.78 15.31
CA GLN A 295 35.84 11.19 16.63
C GLN A 295 34.59 10.71 17.41
N HIS A 296 33.40 11.16 17.03
CA HIS A 296 32.13 10.90 17.72
C HIS A 296 31.05 10.32 16.82
N THR A 297 31.20 10.45 15.49
CA THR A 297 30.21 9.95 14.52
C THR A 297 30.64 8.60 13.95
N CYS A 298 29.85 7.56 14.23
CA CYS A 298 29.98 6.23 13.65
C CYS A 298 28.71 5.91 12.84
N LEU A 299 28.88 5.65 11.54
CA LEU A 299 27.78 5.29 10.65
C LEU A 299 27.69 3.77 10.52
N PRO A 300 26.51 3.14 10.62
CA PRO A 300 26.39 1.71 10.36
C PRO A 300 26.73 1.37 8.91
N VAL A 301 27.16 0.12 8.66
CA VAL A 301 27.39 -0.39 7.30
C VAL A 301 26.12 -0.26 6.46
N GLY A 302 26.26 0.16 5.19
CA GLY A 302 25.16 0.47 4.28
C GLY A 302 24.64 1.91 4.39
N THR A 303 25.07 2.69 5.38
CA THR A 303 24.65 4.10 5.50
C THR A 303 25.15 4.91 4.33
N ARG A 304 24.23 5.61 3.66
CA ARG A 304 24.52 6.53 2.55
C ARG A 304 24.71 7.95 3.06
N LEU A 305 25.65 8.68 2.51
CA LEU A 305 26.00 10.05 2.87
C LEU A 305 26.37 10.84 1.62
N GLU A 306 25.77 12.00 1.43
CA GLU A 306 26.17 12.93 0.38
C GLU A 306 27.21 13.93 0.93
N LYS A 307 28.36 14.04 0.24
CA LYS A 307 29.43 14.98 0.60
C LYS A 307 29.89 15.73 -0.64
N LYS A 308 29.61 17.04 -0.66
CA LYS A 308 29.96 17.95 -1.78
C LYS A 308 29.34 17.54 -3.13
N GLY A 309 28.12 17.00 -3.12
CA GLY A 309 27.41 16.58 -4.33
C GLY A 309 27.80 15.19 -4.84
N GLU A 310 28.65 14.46 -4.11
CA GLU A 310 29.00 13.07 -4.40
C GLU A 310 28.37 12.17 -3.33
N ALA A 311 27.76 11.06 -3.75
CA ALA A 311 27.14 10.10 -2.86
C ALA A 311 28.16 9.02 -2.45
N TYR A 312 28.26 8.77 -1.16
CA TYR A 312 29.12 7.76 -0.56
C TYR A 312 28.27 6.79 0.25
N TYR A 313 28.73 5.56 0.41
CA TYR A 313 28.14 4.61 1.34
C TYR A 313 29.22 4.03 2.27
N CYS A 314 28.78 3.57 3.43
CA CYS A 314 29.64 2.84 4.36
C CYS A 314 29.75 1.38 3.93
N ASP A 315 30.91 0.94 3.48
CA ASP A 315 31.11 -0.43 3.02
C ASP A 315 31.28 -1.44 4.19
N VAL A 316 31.30 -2.72 3.85
CA VAL A 316 31.50 -3.82 4.82
C VAL A 316 32.90 -3.83 5.46
N ASN A 317 33.88 -3.17 4.84
CA ASN A 317 35.23 -2.98 5.37
C ASN A 317 35.33 -1.75 6.28
N LYS A 318 34.21 -1.04 6.52
CA LYS A 318 34.11 0.16 7.35
C LYS A 318 34.80 1.39 6.75
N GLU A 319 34.86 1.43 5.43
CA GLU A 319 35.36 2.56 4.66
C GLU A 319 34.20 3.29 3.96
N MET A 320 34.27 4.62 3.93
CA MET A 320 33.35 5.41 3.11
C MET A 320 33.80 5.33 1.66
N ILE A 321 33.03 4.66 0.82
CA ILE A 321 33.32 4.45 -0.61
C ILE A 321 32.30 5.23 -1.44
N LEU A 322 32.74 5.77 -2.58
CA LEU A 322 31.84 6.42 -3.54
C LEU A 322 30.84 5.39 -4.08
N GLU A 323 29.57 5.78 -4.19
CA GLU A 323 28.58 4.98 -4.88
C GLU A 323 28.93 4.82 -6.35
N LYS A 324 28.56 3.67 -6.88
CA LYS A 324 28.86 3.23 -8.24
C LYS A 324 27.75 3.61 -9.18
N GLU A 325 28.14 3.99 -10.38
CA GLU A 325 27.22 4.32 -11.45
C GLU A 325 26.52 3.07 -11.99
N ASN A 326 25.44 3.26 -12.74
CA ASN A 326 24.76 2.15 -13.40
C ASN A 326 25.74 1.35 -14.29
N GLU A 327 25.51 0.04 -14.37
CA GLU A 327 26.32 -0.97 -15.09
C GLU A 327 27.68 -1.29 -14.47
N GLU A 328 28.09 -0.64 -13.38
CA GLU A 328 29.27 -1.04 -12.62
C GLU A 328 29.03 -2.28 -11.76
N LYS A 329 30.10 -3.03 -11.45
CA LYS A 329 29.99 -4.24 -10.62
C LYS A 329 29.71 -3.91 -9.16
N CYS A 330 28.69 -4.53 -8.59
CA CYS A 330 28.31 -4.41 -7.19
C CYS A 330 28.16 -5.79 -6.53
N GLN A 331 28.19 -5.82 -5.20
CA GLN A 331 27.89 -7.01 -4.39
C GLN A 331 26.59 -6.84 -3.58
N ASN A 332 26.23 -5.60 -3.25
CA ASN A 332 24.98 -5.25 -2.59
C ASN A 332 24.41 -3.93 -3.11
N ASP A 333 23.16 -3.64 -2.75
CA ASP A 333 22.38 -2.51 -3.27
C ASP A 333 22.97 -1.15 -2.90
N TYR A 334 23.52 -1.00 -1.70
CA TYR A 334 24.07 0.26 -1.19
C TYR A 334 25.29 0.74 -1.98
N GLU A 335 25.93 -0.16 -2.74
CA GLU A 335 27.07 0.22 -3.58
C GLU A 335 26.66 1.05 -4.78
N CYS A 336 25.39 1.07 -5.15
CA CYS A 336 24.91 1.69 -6.38
C CYS A 336 24.24 3.02 -6.08
N VAL A 337 24.44 4.03 -6.94
CA VAL A 337 23.71 5.31 -6.87
C VAL A 337 22.20 5.07 -6.91
N SER A 338 21.79 4.09 -7.69
CA SER A 338 20.41 3.63 -7.79
C SER A 338 19.91 2.88 -6.56
N ASN A 339 20.75 2.43 -5.63
CA ASN A 339 20.36 1.51 -4.56
C ASN A 339 19.77 0.18 -5.05
N ASN A 340 20.25 -0.33 -6.19
CA ASN A 340 19.76 -1.57 -6.77
C ASN A 340 20.89 -2.30 -7.50
N CYS A 341 21.33 -3.41 -6.91
CA CYS A 341 22.37 -4.29 -7.42
C CYS A 341 21.75 -5.59 -7.93
N LYS A 342 21.51 -5.67 -9.24
CA LYS A 342 20.84 -6.81 -9.87
C LYS A 342 21.82 -7.61 -10.70
N GLY A 343 22.00 -8.90 -10.37
CA GLY A 343 22.94 -9.77 -11.08
C GLY A 343 24.40 -9.36 -10.94
N GLY A 344 24.74 -8.66 -9.85
CA GLY A 344 26.10 -8.15 -9.59
C GLY A 344 26.46 -6.90 -10.39
N LEU A 345 25.48 -6.23 -11.00
CA LEU A 345 25.64 -4.94 -11.67
C LEU A 345 24.66 -3.91 -11.11
N CYS A 346 25.11 -2.67 -10.96
CA CYS A 346 24.26 -1.57 -10.59
C CYS A 346 23.23 -1.32 -11.68
N SER A 347 21.96 -1.31 -11.30
CA SER A 347 20.83 -1.16 -12.21
C SER A 347 19.97 -0.01 -11.70
N PRO A 348 19.45 0.87 -12.57
CA PRO A 348 18.54 1.91 -12.11
C PRO A 348 17.35 1.31 -11.34
N ILE A 349 16.87 1.97 -10.27
CA ILE A 349 15.55 1.64 -9.73
C ILE A 349 14.56 1.95 -10.84
N CYS A 350 13.80 0.94 -11.23
CA CYS A 350 12.76 1.09 -12.20
C CYS A 350 11.43 0.69 -11.58
N GLU A 351 10.59 1.70 -11.28
CA GLU A 351 9.18 1.53 -10.88
C GLU A 351 8.30 1.19 -12.11
N GLY A 352 8.81 0.30 -12.96
CA GLY A 352 8.25 -0.03 -14.26
C GLY A 352 9.13 -1.06 -14.95
N CYS A 353 9.10 -1.09 -16.27
CA CYS A 353 9.80 -2.09 -17.05
C CYS A 353 11.11 -1.54 -17.61
N THR A 354 12.17 -2.33 -17.50
CA THR A 354 13.45 -2.01 -18.12
C THR A 354 13.36 -2.31 -19.62
N GLY A 355 13.26 -1.25 -20.43
CA GLY A 355 13.28 -1.34 -21.89
C GLY A 355 14.68 -1.57 -22.47
N GLU A 356 14.78 -1.44 -23.79
CA GLU A 356 16.08 -1.48 -24.48
C GLU A 356 16.99 -0.35 -23.96
N ASN A 357 18.28 -0.64 -23.80
CA ASN A 357 19.31 0.27 -23.27
C ASN A 357 19.10 0.72 -21.80
N ASN A 358 18.54 -0.14 -20.95
CA ASN A 358 18.31 0.15 -19.52
C ASN A 358 17.42 1.38 -19.27
N VAL A 359 16.61 1.79 -20.24
CA VAL A 359 15.65 2.87 -20.07
C VAL A 359 14.49 2.34 -19.23
N CYS A 360 14.24 2.97 -18.08
CA CYS A 360 13.07 2.65 -17.28
C CYS A 360 11.82 3.25 -17.91
N LEU A 361 10.84 2.40 -18.23
CA LEU A 361 9.57 2.79 -18.79
C LEU A 361 8.47 2.58 -17.74
N PRO A 362 7.61 3.59 -17.48
CA PRO A 362 6.57 3.45 -16.46
C PRO A 362 5.57 2.35 -16.83
N VAL A 363 4.91 1.78 -15.81
CA VAL A 363 3.81 0.83 -15.99
C VAL A 363 2.75 1.40 -16.94
N GLY A 364 2.25 0.57 -17.85
CA GLY A 364 1.33 0.96 -18.93
C GLY A 364 2.01 1.52 -20.19
N THR A 365 3.34 1.73 -20.19
CA THR A 365 4.05 2.12 -21.42
C THR A 365 3.93 1.02 -22.48
N ARG A 366 3.44 1.39 -23.66
CA ARG A 366 3.25 0.48 -24.79
C ARG A 366 4.43 0.58 -25.77
N THR A 367 4.95 -0.55 -26.18
CA THR A 367 5.83 -0.68 -27.35
C THR A 367 4.98 -1.11 -28.56
N THR A 368 5.61 -1.46 -29.68
CA THR A 368 4.90 -1.90 -30.89
C THR A 368 4.10 -3.19 -30.69
N THR A 369 4.57 -4.08 -29.82
CA THR A 369 3.98 -5.42 -29.64
C THR A 369 3.74 -5.79 -28.18
N GLN A 370 4.24 -4.98 -27.23
CA GLN A 370 4.20 -5.30 -25.81
C GLN A 370 3.76 -4.09 -25.01
N TYR A 371 3.42 -4.29 -23.75
CA TYR A 371 3.23 -3.21 -22.79
C TYR A 371 3.90 -3.56 -21.48
N CYS A 372 4.24 -2.54 -20.70
CA CYS A 372 4.79 -2.71 -19.38
C CYS A 372 3.67 -3.03 -18.38
N ASN A 373 3.65 -4.24 -17.84
CA ASN A 373 2.64 -4.66 -16.87
C ASN A 373 2.97 -4.19 -15.44
N ILE A 374 2.01 -4.31 -14.52
CA ILE A 374 2.17 -4.03 -13.08
C ILE A 374 3.25 -4.88 -12.42
N ASP A 375 3.54 -6.07 -12.95
CA ASP A 375 4.61 -6.95 -12.48
C ASP A 375 6.00 -6.54 -13.02
N HIS A 376 6.12 -5.32 -13.57
CA HIS A 376 7.36 -4.74 -14.10
C HIS A 376 8.00 -5.58 -15.23
N SER A 377 7.18 -6.35 -15.94
CA SER A 377 7.57 -7.17 -17.09
C SER A 377 6.85 -6.72 -18.35
N PHE A 378 7.53 -6.86 -19.49
CA PHE A 378 6.89 -6.66 -20.80
C PHE A 378 6.05 -7.88 -21.15
N ILE A 379 4.77 -7.67 -21.39
CA ILE A 379 3.80 -8.68 -21.82
C ILE A 379 3.35 -8.34 -23.23
N ASP A 380 3.19 -9.35 -24.08
CA ASP A 380 2.65 -9.18 -25.43
C ASP A 380 1.23 -8.61 -25.38
N GLN A 381 0.91 -7.77 -26.36
CA GLN A 381 -0.43 -7.22 -26.48
C GLN A 381 -1.35 -8.23 -27.14
N ASN A 382 -2.53 -8.36 -26.57
CA ASN A 382 -3.62 -9.22 -27.03
C ASN A 382 -4.13 -8.75 -28.39
N LEU A 383 -4.43 -9.72 -29.24
CA LEU A 383 -4.98 -9.52 -30.57
C LEU A 383 -6.49 -9.24 -30.50
N GLU A 384 -7.09 -9.02 -31.66
CA GLU A 384 -8.52 -8.75 -31.78
C GLU A 384 -9.34 -9.94 -31.22
N GLU A 385 -10.45 -9.63 -30.54
CA GLU A 385 -11.39 -10.60 -29.93
C GLU A 385 -10.84 -11.39 -28.72
N GLU A 386 -9.56 -11.22 -28.37
CA GLU A 386 -8.99 -11.81 -27.16
C GLU A 386 -9.48 -11.09 -25.90
N SER A 387 -9.53 -11.83 -24.78
CA SER A 387 -9.96 -11.29 -23.49
C SER A 387 -8.97 -10.26 -22.96
N CYS A 388 -9.46 -9.19 -22.33
CA CYS A 388 -8.63 -8.16 -21.71
C CYS A 388 -9.27 -7.64 -20.43
N ASN A 389 -8.45 -7.13 -19.50
CA ASN A 389 -8.94 -6.42 -18.31
C ASN A 389 -8.77 -4.90 -18.41
N ASN A 390 -7.79 -4.44 -19.18
CA ASN A 390 -7.55 -3.02 -19.41
C ASN A 390 -7.14 -2.70 -20.86
N ASN A 391 -7.08 -1.41 -21.18
CA ASN A 391 -6.80 -0.92 -22.53
C ASN A 391 -5.36 -1.18 -23.01
N TYR A 392 -4.39 -1.29 -22.10
CA TYR A 392 -2.97 -1.46 -22.44
C TYR A 392 -2.69 -2.86 -22.98
N GLU A 393 -3.46 -3.84 -22.53
CA GLU A 393 -3.42 -5.24 -22.97
C GLU A 393 -3.72 -5.36 -24.46
N CYS A 394 -4.59 -4.55 -25.03
CA CYS A 394 -4.99 -4.70 -26.43
C CYS A 394 -4.01 -4.02 -27.40
N ALA A 395 -3.70 -4.66 -28.52
CA ALA A 395 -2.92 -4.04 -29.60
C ALA A 395 -3.62 -2.77 -30.14
N SER A 396 -4.95 -2.74 -30.12
CA SER A 396 -5.78 -1.60 -30.50
C SER A 396 -5.85 -0.47 -29.49
N ASN A 397 -5.33 -0.67 -28.27
CA ASN A 397 -5.51 0.20 -27.11
C ASN A 397 -6.95 0.30 -26.58
N ILE A 398 -7.83 -0.60 -26.97
CA ILE A 398 -9.26 -0.51 -26.67
C ILE A 398 -9.76 -1.88 -26.21
N CYS A 399 -10.05 -1.96 -24.92
CA CYS A 399 -10.71 -3.08 -24.26
C CYS A 399 -12.15 -2.68 -23.93
N VAL A 400 -13.13 -3.37 -24.50
CA VAL A 400 -14.55 -3.11 -24.24
C VAL A 400 -15.23 -4.43 -23.94
N ASN A 401 -16.00 -4.49 -22.85
CA ASN A 401 -16.67 -5.71 -22.38
C ASN A 401 -15.70 -6.90 -22.26
N ASN A 402 -14.52 -6.65 -21.68
CA ASN A 402 -13.44 -7.63 -21.50
C ASN A 402 -12.94 -8.26 -22.80
N GLN A 403 -13.10 -7.59 -23.95
CA GLN A 403 -12.58 -8.05 -25.24
C GLN A 403 -11.86 -6.93 -25.99
N CYS A 404 -10.75 -7.29 -26.62
CA CYS A 404 -9.98 -6.39 -27.46
C CYS A 404 -10.69 -6.10 -28.77
N VAL A 405 -10.92 -4.82 -29.06
CA VAL A 405 -11.65 -4.40 -30.26
C VAL A 405 -10.67 -4.11 -31.39
N SER A 406 -10.98 -4.56 -32.61
CA SER A 406 -10.13 -4.26 -33.77
C SER A 406 -10.02 -2.76 -34.07
N PRO A 407 -8.82 -2.24 -34.41
CA PRO A 407 -8.67 -0.84 -34.86
C PRO A 407 -9.57 -0.54 -36.07
N SER A 408 -9.79 -1.55 -36.92
CA SER A 408 -10.62 -1.44 -38.11
C SER A 408 -12.11 -1.21 -37.80
N LEU A 409 -12.62 -1.75 -36.69
CA LEU A 409 -14.01 -1.52 -36.26
C LEU A 409 -14.20 -0.06 -35.83
N MET A 410 -13.28 0.49 -35.05
CA MET A 410 -13.36 1.90 -34.63
C MET A 410 -13.24 2.86 -35.82
N GLN A 411 -12.35 2.57 -36.77
CA GLN A 411 -12.27 3.38 -37.99
C GLN A 411 -13.59 3.34 -38.77
N LYS A 412 -14.23 2.16 -38.90
CA LYS A 412 -15.54 2.03 -39.55
C LYS A 412 -16.64 2.81 -38.82
N ILE A 413 -16.63 2.83 -37.48
CA ILE A 413 -17.57 3.60 -36.67
C ILE A 413 -17.37 5.10 -36.89
N MET A 414 -16.11 5.57 -36.87
CA MET A 414 -15.79 6.99 -37.13
C MET A 414 -16.12 7.40 -38.57
N ASP A 415 -15.82 6.56 -39.56
CA ASP A 415 -16.17 6.79 -40.96
C ASP A 415 -17.70 6.82 -41.18
N TRP A 416 -18.45 6.03 -40.42
CA TRP A 416 -19.91 6.05 -40.44
C TRP A 416 -20.47 7.32 -39.79
N PHE A 417 -19.93 7.74 -38.63
CA PHE A 417 -20.30 9.00 -37.97
C PHE A 417 -20.03 10.21 -38.88
N ASN A 418 -18.86 10.28 -39.50
CA ASN A 418 -18.46 11.35 -40.43
C ASN A 418 -19.30 11.40 -41.72
N LYS A 419 -20.07 10.35 -42.03
CA LYS A 419 -21.01 10.35 -43.17
C LYS A 419 -22.41 10.83 -42.79
N ILE A 420 -22.74 10.78 -41.50
CA ILE A 420 -24.07 11.12 -40.99
C ILE A 420 -24.15 12.57 -40.54
N PHE A 421 -23.06 13.08 -39.97
CA PHE A 421 -22.87 14.45 -39.53
C PHE A 421 -21.93 15.18 -40.49
#